data_AF-A0A3M0WSD5-F1
#
_entry.id   AF-A0A3M0WSD5-F1
#
_cell.length_a   1.000
_cell.length_b   1.000
_cell.length_c   1.000
_cell.angle_alpha   90.00
_cell.angle_beta   90.00
_cell.angle_gamma   90.00
#
_symmetry.space_group_name_H-M   'P 1'
#
loop_
_entity.id
_entity.type
_entity.pdbx_description
1 polymer ?
#
loop_
_entity_poly.entity_id
_entity_poly.type
_entity_poly.pdbx_seq_one_letter_code
_entity_poly.pdbx_strand_id
1 'polypeptide(L)'
;MIYLWQILEIAALFIFLFAIIHSVLAANFVKEKIKKHAPEALAFYRLFYNLISLLTLYVWYKLSPKPSITIYDLKYPFDVIFSLIQLLGFAGVLWTMNYLCFKEFIGIAQIKRFLEGRFNPDENDDNTTITFSGPYSFSRHPLYLFSIVILLFSPQVDLFYLTATIIFIAYFYIG
;
A
#
# COMPACT_ATOMS: atom_id res chain seq x y z
N MET A 1 14.75 25.50 -10.61
CA MET A 1 13.36 25.55 -11.10
C MET A 1 12.89 24.24 -11.72
N ILE A 2 13.63 23.61 -12.65
CA ILE A 2 13.21 22.35 -13.31
C ILE A 2 12.89 21.23 -12.30
N TYR A 3 13.75 21.00 -11.32
CA TYR A 3 13.54 19.94 -10.31
C TYR A 3 12.32 20.17 -9.41
N LEU A 4 11.99 21.43 -9.11
CA LEU A 4 10.79 21.75 -8.35
C LEU A 4 9.53 21.34 -9.12
N TRP A 5 9.49 21.61 -10.43
CA TRP A 5 8.39 21.19 -11.29
C TRP A 5 8.27 19.67 -11.36
N GLN A 6 9.39 18.95 -11.45
CA GLN A 6 9.39 17.48 -11.45
C GLN A 6 8.88 16.90 -10.13
N ILE A 7 9.25 17.49 -8.98
CA ILE A 7 8.71 17.09 -7.67
C ILE A 7 7.19 17.27 -7.63
N LEU A 8 6.70 18.44 -8.08
CA LEU A 8 5.27 18.73 -8.15
C LEU A 8 4.53 17.78 -9.10
N GLU A 9 5.16 17.42 -10.22
CA GLU A 9 4.61 16.47 -11.19
C GLU A 9 4.50 15.05 -10.60
N ILE A 10 5.54 14.56 -9.90
CA ILE A 10 5.50 13.27 -9.20
C ILE A 10 4.33 13.23 -8.21
N ALA A 11 4.18 14.29 -7.42
CA ALA A 11 3.11 14.42 -6.43
C ALA A 11 1.72 14.50 -7.08
N ALA A 12 1.57 15.33 -8.12
CA ALA A 12 0.31 15.48 -8.84
C ALA A 12 -0.12 14.15 -9.48
N LEU A 13 0.78 13.47 -10.20
CA LEU A 13 0.50 12.17 -10.80
C LEU A 13 0.13 11.13 -9.73
N PHE A 14 0.79 11.14 -8.57
CA PHE A 14 0.45 10.23 -7.47
C PHE A 14 -0.98 10.44 -7.00
N ILE A 15 -1.35 11.70 -6.77
CA ILE A 15 -2.67 12.08 -6.29
C ILE A 15 -3.75 11.66 -7.30
N PHE A 16 -3.58 12.00 -8.57
CA PHE A 16 -4.59 11.77 -9.60
C PHE A 16 -4.70 10.30 -10.03
N LEU A 17 -3.58 9.58 -10.12
CA LEU A 17 -3.60 8.19 -10.56
C LEU A 17 -3.88 7.22 -9.41
N PHE A 18 -3.24 7.41 -8.27
CA PHE A 18 -3.31 6.45 -7.17
C PHE A 18 -4.21 6.94 -6.03
N ALA A 19 -3.86 8.04 -5.37
CA ALA A 19 -4.46 8.39 -4.08
C ALA A 19 -5.99 8.57 -4.16
N ILE A 20 -6.47 9.34 -5.14
CA ILE A 20 -7.93 9.57 -5.31
C ILE A 20 -8.63 8.25 -5.66
N ILE A 21 -8.14 7.51 -6.64
CA ILE A 21 -8.78 6.27 -7.09
C ILE A 21 -8.81 5.24 -5.96
N HIS A 22 -7.69 5.06 -5.26
CA HIS A 22 -7.57 4.12 -4.15
C HIS A 22 -8.50 4.50 -2.99
N SER A 23 -8.49 5.76 -2.55
CA SER A 23 -9.33 6.21 -1.44
C SER A 23 -10.82 6.21 -1.79
N VAL A 24 -11.19 6.52 -3.03
CA VAL A 24 -12.59 6.42 -3.50
C VAL A 24 -13.05 4.96 -3.50
N LEU A 25 -12.27 4.03 -4.08
CA LEU A 25 -12.64 2.62 -4.10
C LEU A 25 -12.58 1.97 -2.70
N ALA A 26 -11.75 2.48 -1.79
CA ALA A 26 -11.75 2.03 -0.40
C ALA A 26 -13.01 2.45 0.36
N ALA A 27 -13.67 3.54 -0.06
CA ALA A 27 -14.78 4.12 0.67
C ALA A 27 -16.04 3.24 0.70
N ASN A 28 -16.72 3.20 1.86
CA ASN A 28 -17.91 2.38 2.08
C ASN A 28 -19.05 2.70 1.11
N PHE A 29 -19.21 3.97 0.69
CA PHE A 29 -20.28 4.37 -0.21
C PHE A 29 -20.23 3.63 -1.57
N VAL A 30 -19.02 3.29 -2.06
CA VAL A 30 -18.87 2.54 -3.33
C VAL A 30 -19.38 1.12 -3.13
N LYS A 31 -18.96 0.48 -2.03
CA LYS A 31 -19.40 -0.88 -1.68
C LYS A 31 -20.90 -0.94 -1.46
N GLU A 32 -21.49 0.01 -0.75
CA GLU A 32 -22.94 0.10 -0.52
C GLU A 32 -23.72 0.28 -1.83
N LYS A 33 -23.22 1.11 -2.75
CA LYS A 33 -23.83 1.30 -4.06
C LYS A 33 -23.80 0.00 -4.89
N ILE A 34 -22.68 -0.73 -4.86
CA ILE A 34 -22.57 -2.04 -5.52
C ILE A 34 -23.52 -3.05 -4.86
N LYS A 35 -23.54 -3.11 -3.53
CA LYS A 35 -24.44 -3.98 -2.76
C LYS A 35 -25.90 -3.82 -3.16
N LYS A 36 -26.34 -2.58 -3.36
CA LYS A 36 -27.74 -2.25 -3.73
C LYS A 36 -28.13 -2.70 -5.14
N HIS A 37 -27.20 -2.67 -6.11
CA HIS A 37 -27.52 -2.92 -7.52
C HIS A 37 -27.02 -4.28 -8.04
N ALA A 38 -25.95 -4.81 -7.46
CA ALA A 38 -25.28 -6.04 -7.87
C ALA A 38 -24.54 -6.68 -6.66
N PRO A 39 -25.27 -7.25 -5.69
CA PRO A 39 -24.67 -7.78 -4.45
C PRO A 39 -23.64 -8.88 -4.70
N GLU A 40 -23.83 -9.71 -5.72
CA GLU A 40 -22.89 -10.76 -6.11
C GLU A 40 -21.53 -10.22 -6.57
N ALA A 41 -21.50 -9.01 -7.15
CA ALA A 41 -20.27 -8.37 -7.60
C ALA A 41 -19.33 -8.02 -6.44
N LEU A 42 -19.85 -7.94 -5.20
CA LEU A 42 -19.02 -7.73 -4.01
C LEU A 42 -18.02 -8.86 -3.78
N ALA A 43 -18.31 -10.09 -4.20
CA ALA A 43 -17.38 -11.21 -4.08
C ALA A 43 -16.07 -10.98 -4.85
N PHE A 44 -16.11 -10.21 -5.93
CA PHE A 44 -14.96 -9.90 -6.78
C PHE A 44 -14.35 -8.52 -6.47
N TYR A 45 -15.04 -7.71 -5.67
CA TYR A 45 -14.71 -6.31 -5.46
C TYR A 45 -13.33 -6.11 -4.87
N ARG A 46 -12.96 -6.89 -3.85
CA ARG A 46 -11.65 -6.75 -3.19
C ARG A 46 -10.50 -7.09 -4.13
N LEU A 47 -10.62 -8.16 -4.92
CA LEU A 47 -9.62 -8.50 -5.93
C LEU A 47 -9.50 -7.38 -6.98
N PHE A 48 -10.64 -6.89 -7.48
CA PHE A 48 -10.67 -5.77 -8.42
C PHE A 48 -10.00 -4.52 -7.83
N TYR A 49 -10.35 -4.14 -6.60
CA TYR A 49 -9.76 -3.02 -5.88
C TYR A 49 -8.24 -3.14 -5.74
N ASN A 50 -7.73 -4.31 -5.34
CA ASN A 50 -6.30 -4.55 -5.22
C ASN A 50 -5.59 -4.47 -6.58
N LEU A 51 -6.17 -5.06 -7.63
CA LEU A 51 -5.61 -5.00 -8.98
C LEU A 51 -5.56 -3.57 -9.52
N ILE A 52 -6.64 -2.80 -9.37
CA ILE A 52 -6.68 -1.39 -9.77
C ILE A 52 -5.66 -0.58 -8.98
N SER A 53 -5.53 -0.81 -7.68
CA SER A 53 -4.54 -0.13 -6.84
C SER A 53 -3.11 -0.41 -7.29
N LEU A 54 -2.78 -1.67 -7.58
CA LEU A 54 -1.45 -2.03 -8.09
C LEU A 54 -1.20 -1.44 -9.48
N LEU A 55 -2.21 -1.48 -10.36
CA LEU A 55 -2.12 -0.94 -11.70
C LEU A 55 -1.89 0.57 -11.69
N THR A 56 -2.69 1.32 -10.93
CA THR A 56 -2.55 2.77 -10.86
C THR A 56 -1.23 3.19 -10.23
N LEU A 57 -0.75 2.45 -9.22
CA LEU A 57 0.56 2.67 -8.63
C LEU A 57 1.69 2.39 -9.63
N TYR A 58 1.58 1.31 -10.40
CA TYR A 58 2.55 0.98 -11.45
C TYR A 58 2.57 2.04 -12.56
N VAL A 59 1.39 2.46 -13.04
CA VAL A 59 1.27 3.52 -14.04
C VAL A 59 1.86 4.83 -13.52
N TRP A 60 1.58 5.20 -12.27
CA TRP A 60 2.23 6.34 -11.62
C TRP A 60 3.75 6.22 -11.64
N TYR A 61 4.32 5.09 -11.20
CA TYR A 61 5.77 4.88 -11.18
C TYR A 61 6.40 4.98 -12.58
N LYS A 62 5.68 4.50 -13.62
CA LYS A 62 6.13 4.50 -15.01
C LYS A 62 6.07 5.88 -15.66
N LEU A 63 5.04 6.66 -15.37
CA LEU A 63 4.84 8.00 -15.95
C LEU A 63 5.57 9.09 -15.18
N SER A 64 5.84 8.89 -13.89
CA SER A 64 6.53 9.89 -13.06
C SER A 64 7.93 10.18 -13.59
N PRO A 65 8.34 11.46 -13.65
CA PRO A 65 9.69 11.81 -14.04
C PRO A 65 10.69 11.20 -13.06
N LYS A 66 11.86 10.80 -13.57
CA LYS A 66 12.99 10.27 -12.80
C LYS A 66 14.18 11.22 -12.90
N PRO A 67 14.22 12.28 -12.06
CA PRO A 67 15.33 13.21 -12.09
C PRO A 67 16.62 12.49 -11.72
N SER A 68 17.67 12.63 -12.52
CA SER A 68 18.99 12.03 -12.28
C SER A 68 19.79 12.73 -11.18
N ILE A 69 19.12 13.15 -10.09
CA ILE A 69 19.76 13.74 -8.91
C ILE A 69 19.85 12.67 -7.85
N THR A 70 21.07 12.32 -7.47
CA THR A 70 21.35 11.61 -6.23
C THR A 70 21.33 12.60 -5.07
N ILE A 71 20.51 12.34 -4.04
CA ILE A 71 20.48 13.11 -2.80
C ILE A 71 21.61 12.66 -1.89
N TYR A 72 21.74 11.35 -1.72
CA TYR A 72 22.88 10.75 -1.05
C TYR A 72 23.13 9.32 -1.54
N ASP A 73 24.37 8.89 -1.38
CA ASP A 73 24.84 7.53 -1.57
C ASP A 73 25.79 7.22 -0.42
N LEU A 74 25.29 6.47 0.57
CA LEU A 74 26.05 6.18 1.79
C LEU A 74 27.24 5.29 1.47
N LYS A 75 28.37 5.55 2.14
CA LYS A 75 29.57 4.71 2.05
C LYS A 75 29.67 3.82 3.28
N TYR A 76 30.47 2.77 3.15
CA TYR A 76 30.85 1.92 4.26
C TYR A 76 31.32 2.73 5.49
N PRO A 77 30.85 2.41 6.71
CA PRO A 77 29.98 1.28 7.08
C PRO A 77 28.47 1.59 7.09
N PHE A 78 28.06 2.82 6.75
CA PHE A 78 26.68 3.28 6.94
C PHE A 78 25.69 2.66 5.94
N ASP A 79 26.15 2.34 4.73
CA ASP A 79 25.40 1.58 3.73
C ASP A 79 24.93 0.21 4.25
N VAL A 80 25.82 -0.51 4.95
CA VAL A 80 25.54 -1.81 5.57
C VAL A 80 24.53 -1.63 6.70
N ILE A 81 24.72 -0.63 7.57
CA ILE A 81 23.80 -0.36 8.68
C ILE A 81 22.39 -0.07 8.15
N PHE A 82 22.26 0.80 7.15
CA PHE A 82 20.97 1.12 6.53
C PHE A 82 20.33 -0.10 5.88
N SER A 83 21.11 -0.87 5.11
CA SER A 83 20.64 -2.10 4.47
C SER A 83 20.16 -3.14 5.49
N LEU A 84 20.84 -3.28 6.63
CA LEU A 84 20.41 -4.17 7.72
C LEU A 84 19.08 -3.72 8.34
N ILE A 85 18.91 -2.43 8.60
CA ILE A 85 17.64 -1.89 9.12
C ILE A 85 16.52 -2.07 8.09
N GLN A 86 16.81 -1.86 6.80
CA GLN A 86 15.86 -2.08 5.71
C GLN A 86 15.44 -3.56 5.63
N LEU A 87 16.39 -4.49 5.78
CA LEU A 87 16.12 -5.93 5.83
C LEU A 87 15.24 -6.32 7.02
N LEU A 88 15.47 -5.72 8.20
CA LEU A 88 14.59 -5.90 9.36
C LEU A 88 13.18 -5.36 9.09
N GLY A 89 13.06 -4.26 8.35
CA GLY A 89 11.78 -3.76 7.85
C GLY A 89 11.05 -4.80 6.99
N PHE A 90 11.74 -5.41 6.01
CA PHE A 90 11.16 -6.49 5.20
C PHE A 90 10.75 -7.70 6.05
N ALA A 91 11.59 -8.12 7.01
CA ALA A 91 11.25 -9.18 7.94
C ALA A 91 10.00 -8.83 8.78
N GLY A 92 9.85 -7.56 9.19
CA GLY A 92 8.67 -7.06 9.90
C GLY A 92 7.40 -7.07 9.04
N VAL A 93 7.50 -6.76 7.74
CA VAL A 93 6.37 -6.91 6.80
C VAL A 93 5.95 -8.38 6.72
N LEU A 94 6.89 -9.30 6.50
CA LEU A 94 6.60 -10.74 6.43
C LEU A 94 6.01 -11.27 7.74
N TRP A 95 6.53 -10.80 8.89
CA TRP A 95 5.99 -11.15 10.20
C TRP A 95 4.54 -10.66 10.35
N THR A 96 4.24 -9.43 9.88
CA THR A 96 2.88 -8.88 9.87
C THR A 96 1.94 -9.68 8.99
N MET A 97 2.40 -10.14 7.82
CA MET A 97 1.59 -10.95 6.91
C MET A 97 1.14 -12.28 7.51
N ASN A 98 1.87 -12.84 8.48
CA ASN A 98 1.44 -14.07 9.18
C ASN A 98 0.18 -13.88 10.04
N TYR A 99 -0.16 -12.64 10.39
CA TYR A 99 -1.37 -12.30 11.14
C TYR A 99 -2.50 -11.83 10.23
N LEU A 100 -2.22 -11.66 8.93
CA LEU A 100 -3.21 -11.33 7.91
C LEU A 100 -3.61 -12.61 7.19
N CYS A 101 -4.92 -12.85 7.03
CA CYS A 101 -5.35 -13.90 6.12
C CYS A 101 -5.11 -13.42 4.68
N PHE A 102 -3.96 -13.78 4.09
CA PHE A 102 -3.54 -13.30 2.77
C PHE A 102 -4.58 -13.53 1.67
N LYS A 103 -5.32 -14.64 1.74
CA LYS A 103 -6.40 -14.95 0.79
C LYS A 103 -7.60 -14.02 0.95
N GLU A 104 -7.92 -13.61 2.18
CA GLU A 104 -8.94 -12.59 2.45
C GLU A 104 -8.44 -11.21 2.02
N PHE A 105 -7.16 -10.90 2.27
CA PHE A 105 -6.56 -9.62 1.91
C PHE A 105 -6.58 -9.38 0.39
N ILE A 106 -6.16 -10.36 -0.41
CA ILE A 106 -6.20 -10.26 -1.88
C ILE A 106 -7.64 -10.32 -2.41
N GLY A 107 -8.53 -11.03 -1.72
CA GLY A 107 -9.94 -11.20 -2.08
C GLY A 107 -10.29 -12.53 -2.77
N ILE A 108 -9.32 -13.45 -2.87
CA ILE A 108 -9.55 -14.80 -3.42
C ILE A 108 -10.53 -15.60 -2.56
N ALA A 109 -10.51 -15.39 -1.24
CA ALA A 109 -11.39 -16.11 -0.32
C ALA A 109 -12.88 -15.78 -0.56
N GLN A 110 -13.21 -14.53 -0.87
CA GLN A 110 -14.58 -14.08 -1.17
C GLN A 110 -15.08 -14.70 -2.47
N ILE A 111 -14.25 -14.73 -3.52
CA ILE A 111 -14.54 -15.41 -4.79
C ILE A 111 -14.79 -16.91 -4.55
N LYS A 112 -13.95 -17.55 -3.74
CA LYS A 112 -14.13 -18.96 -3.39
C LYS A 112 -15.48 -19.20 -2.68
N ARG A 113 -15.84 -18.38 -1.68
CA ARG A 113 -17.15 -18.46 -1.02
C ARG A 113 -18.31 -18.29 -2.01
N PHE A 114 -18.15 -17.42 -3.00
CA PHE A 114 -19.16 -17.20 -4.05
C PHE A 114 -19.35 -18.42 -4.94
N LEU A 115 -18.25 -19.00 -5.44
CA LEU A 115 -18.29 -20.22 -6.27
C LEU A 115 -18.86 -21.43 -5.52
N GLU A 116 -18.70 -21.46 -4.19
CA GLU A 116 -19.24 -22.51 -3.32
C GLU A 116 -20.69 -22.24 -2.86
N GLY A 117 -21.32 -21.13 -3.29
CA GLY A 117 -22.68 -20.76 -2.88
C GLY A 117 -22.81 -20.33 -1.41
N ARG A 118 -21.69 -19.99 -0.76
CA ARG A 118 -21.61 -19.59 0.66
C ARG A 118 -21.30 -18.10 0.85
N PHE A 119 -21.30 -17.32 -0.22
CA PHE A 119 -21.04 -15.89 -0.14
C PHE A 119 -22.23 -15.15 0.48
N ASN A 120 -21.94 -14.28 1.44
CA ASN A 120 -22.94 -13.42 2.04
C ASN A 120 -22.56 -11.94 1.80
N PRO A 121 -23.35 -11.16 1.05
CA PRO A 121 -23.12 -9.72 0.82
C PRO A 121 -23.21 -8.84 2.09
N ASP A 122 -23.77 -9.37 3.17
CA ASP A 122 -23.83 -8.73 4.49
C ASP A 122 -22.64 -9.08 5.37
N GLU A 123 -21.79 -10.02 4.95
CA GLU A 123 -20.55 -10.34 5.65
C GLU A 123 -19.61 -9.13 5.58
N ASN A 124 -19.10 -8.69 6.73
CA ASN A 124 -18.09 -7.64 6.74
C ASN A 124 -16.85 -8.15 6.04
N ASP A 125 -16.36 -7.32 5.12
CA ASP A 125 -15.08 -7.47 4.43
C ASP A 125 -13.91 -7.72 5.41
N ASP A 126 -14.05 -7.20 6.63
CA ASP A 126 -13.06 -7.23 7.70
C ASP A 126 -13.49 -8.17 8.84
N ASN A 127 -13.90 -9.39 8.51
CA ASN A 127 -14.06 -10.49 9.47
C ASN A 127 -12.76 -10.88 10.20
N THR A 128 -11.71 -10.07 10.11
CA THR A 128 -10.53 -10.12 10.93
C THR A 128 -10.87 -9.69 12.35
N THR A 129 -10.85 -10.64 13.28
CA THR A 129 -10.84 -10.35 14.71
C THR A 129 -9.68 -9.43 15.04
N ILE A 130 -9.93 -8.37 15.81
CA ILE A 130 -8.89 -7.49 16.34
C ILE A 130 -7.85 -8.37 17.05
N THR A 131 -6.59 -8.30 16.60
CA THR A 131 -5.48 -9.01 17.21
C THR A 131 -4.56 -8.04 17.93
N PHE A 132 -4.17 -8.39 19.15
CA PHE A 132 -3.15 -7.68 19.93
C PHE A 132 -1.86 -8.49 20.07
N SER A 133 -1.70 -9.53 19.25
CA SER A 133 -0.55 -10.44 19.29
C SER A 133 0.46 -10.14 18.18
N GLY A 134 1.71 -10.52 18.42
CA GLY A 134 2.80 -10.33 17.46
C GLY A 134 3.06 -8.85 17.15
N PRO A 135 3.19 -8.45 15.87
CA PRO A 135 3.55 -7.08 15.52
C PRO A 135 2.45 -6.06 15.88
N TYR A 136 1.20 -6.52 15.99
CA TYR A 136 0.07 -5.69 16.41
C TYR A 136 0.10 -5.29 17.89
N SER A 137 0.97 -5.91 18.71
CA SER A 137 1.21 -5.44 20.09
C SER A 137 2.06 -4.17 20.16
N PHE A 138 2.84 -3.89 19.10
CA PHE A 138 3.76 -2.75 19.05
C PHE A 138 3.18 -1.55 18.31
N SER A 139 2.32 -1.78 17.32
CA SER A 139 1.68 -0.73 16.51
C SER A 139 0.31 -1.17 16.05
N ARG A 140 -0.62 -0.22 15.93
CA ARG A 140 -1.95 -0.46 15.32
C ARG A 140 -1.88 -0.77 13.82
N HIS A 141 -0.85 -0.24 13.15
CA HIS A 141 -0.61 -0.43 11.71
C HIS A 141 0.82 -0.91 11.48
N PRO A 142 1.16 -2.14 11.89
CA PRO A 142 2.53 -2.65 11.79
C PRO A 142 3.01 -2.73 10.34
N LEU A 143 2.11 -3.04 9.39
CA LEU A 143 2.45 -3.07 7.96
C LEU A 143 2.93 -1.69 7.48
N TYR A 144 2.31 -0.61 7.93
CA TYR A 144 2.71 0.76 7.58
C TYR A 144 4.03 1.11 8.26
N LEU A 145 4.17 0.80 9.56
CA LEU A 145 5.41 1.04 10.31
C LEU A 145 6.61 0.41 9.60
N PHE A 146 6.54 -0.89 9.28
CA PHE A 146 7.65 -1.58 8.64
C PHE A 146 7.87 -1.13 7.19
N SER A 147 6.81 -0.77 6.46
CA SER A 147 6.94 -0.17 5.12
C SER A 147 7.66 1.18 5.17
N ILE A 148 7.36 2.02 6.17
CA ILE A 148 8.04 3.31 6.39
C ILE A 148 9.52 3.09 6.74
N VAL A 149 9.83 2.10 7.58
CA VAL A 149 11.23 1.73 7.88
C VAL A 149 11.98 1.33 6.60
N ILE A 150 11.37 0.50 5.75
CA ILE A 150 11.98 0.12 4.47
C ILE A 150 12.26 1.35 3.60
N LEU A 151 11.30 2.27 3.52
CA LEU A 151 11.43 3.47 2.70
C LEU A 151 12.52 4.41 3.22
N LEU A 152 12.57 4.66 4.54
CA LEU A 152 13.50 5.61 5.14
C LEU A 152 14.96 5.14 5.14
N PHE A 153 15.19 3.83 5.27
CA PHE A 153 16.54 3.27 5.44
C PHE A 153 17.14 2.72 4.15
N SER A 154 16.84 3.32 3.00
CA SER A 154 17.56 3.02 1.75
C SER A 154 18.99 3.60 1.80
N PRO A 155 20.04 2.82 1.52
CA PRO A 155 21.42 3.33 1.55
C PRO A 155 21.72 4.32 0.41
N GLN A 156 20.92 4.29 -0.65
CA GLN A 156 21.02 5.18 -1.80
C GLN A 156 19.65 5.82 -2.05
N VAL A 157 19.63 7.15 -2.18
CA VAL A 157 18.40 7.91 -2.40
C VAL A 157 18.62 8.93 -3.50
N ASP A 158 17.80 8.83 -4.54
CA ASP A 158 17.65 9.87 -5.56
C ASP A 158 16.45 10.77 -5.27
N LEU A 159 16.30 11.84 -6.05
CA LEU A 159 15.21 12.80 -5.84
C LEU A 159 13.82 12.17 -6.04
N PHE A 160 13.68 11.24 -6.98
CA PHE A 160 12.42 10.53 -7.19
C PHE A 160 12.06 9.71 -5.95
N TYR A 161 13.00 8.93 -5.43
CA TYR A 161 12.83 8.07 -4.26
C TYR A 161 12.51 8.88 -3.01
N LEU A 162 13.22 9.99 -2.77
CA LEU A 162 12.93 10.87 -1.63
C LEU A 162 11.51 11.45 -1.73
N THR A 163 11.15 11.96 -2.91
CA THR A 163 9.82 12.53 -3.16
C THR A 163 8.72 11.48 -2.96
N ALA A 164 8.90 10.29 -3.54
CA ALA A 164 8.00 9.15 -3.38
C ALA A 164 7.86 8.74 -1.90
N THR A 165 8.98 8.68 -1.17
CA THR A 165 8.99 8.33 0.26
C THR A 165 8.18 9.31 1.08
N ILE A 166 8.37 10.61 0.88
CA ILE A 166 7.59 11.65 1.58
C ILE A 166 6.10 11.53 1.27
N ILE A 167 5.75 11.34 -0.01
CA ILE A 167 4.37 11.19 -0.45
C ILE A 167 3.72 9.94 0.16
N PHE A 168 4.40 8.79 0.13
CA PHE A 168 3.89 7.54 0.70
C PHE A 168 3.71 7.63 2.22
N ILE A 169 4.68 8.23 2.92
CA ILE A 169 4.56 8.45 4.37
C ILE A 169 3.36 9.35 4.65
N ALA A 170 3.22 10.48 3.95
CA ALA A 170 2.07 11.37 4.11
C ALA A 170 0.75 10.64 3.84
N TYR A 171 0.69 9.82 2.79
CA TYR A 171 -0.49 9.01 2.46
C TYR A 171 -0.83 8.02 3.58
N PHE A 172 0.14 7.27 4.10
CA PHE A 172 -0.07 6.33 5.21
C PHE A 172 -0.54 7.00 6.50
N TYR A 173 -0.11 8.24 6.75
CA TYR A 173 -0.56 9.01 7.93
C TYR A 173 -1.98 9.57 7.77
N ILE A 174 -2.37 9.96 6.56
CA ILE A 174 -3.71 10.49 6.29
C ILE A 174 -4.76 9.35 6.35
N GLY A 175 -4.40 8.15 5.87
CA GLY A 175 -5.28 6.98 5.84
C GLY A 175 -5.93 6.79 4.49
#